data_AF-A0A4R8BT61-F1
#
_entry.id   AF-A0A4R8BT61-F1
#
_cell.length_a   1.000
_cell.length_b   1.000
_cell.length_c   1.000
_cell.angle_alpha   90.00
_cell.angle_beta   90.00
_cell.angle_gamma   90.00
#
_symmetry.space_group_name_H-M   'P 1'
#
loop_
_entity.id
_entity.type
_entity.pdbx_description
1 polymer ?
#
loop_
_entity_poly.entity_id
_entity_poly.type
_entity_poly.pdbx_seq_one_letter_code
_entity_poly.pdbx_strand_id
1 'polypeptide(L)'
;MRIPLSVAGVLFLLYPVLRPWHDETTTSGAAAAMGSTAWVVAHLCAMLGFVLVALALLDIHRPSAITFWIGAGLTLPYYGAEDFGLHAIAAQPNLVDLAGSVRYNPVAITMFGLGLLTMAAGAVMVAIRLRTVPAILFATGFVLFLPQFFAPPAVRIVHGVLLAVGCVWLASSPKRVEAVLSPA
;
A
#
# COMPACT_ATOMS: atom_id res chain seq x y z
N MET A 1 14.04 3.70 -11.22
CA MET A 1 13.86 3.83 -9.75
C MET A 1 13.13 5.11 -9.34
N ARG A 2 13.65 6.31 -9.68
CA ARG A 2 13.22 7.58 -9.05
C ARG A 2 11.74 7.93 -9.27
N ILE A 3 11.28 7.88 -10.52
CA ILE A 3 9.90 8.27 -10.88
C ILE A 3 8.88 7.26 -10.33
N PRO A 4 8.98 5.94 -10.58
CA PRO A 4 7.97 4.99 -10.09
C PRO A 4 7.82 5.01 -8.57
N LEU A 5 8.93 5.08 -7.83
CA LEU A 5 8.88 5.10 -6.36
C LEU A 5 8.26 6.39 -5.83
N SER A 6 8.62 7.56 -6.39
CA SER A 6 8.03 8.83 -5.97
C SER A 6 6.53 8.87 -6.23
N VAL A 7 6.11 8.41 -7.42
CA VAL A 7 4.70 8.31 -7.79
C VAL A 7 3.96 7.34 -6.86
N ALA A 8 4.54 6.18 -6.55
CA ALA A 8 3.95 5.24 -5.60
C ALA A 8 3.70 5.89 -4.22
N GLY A 9 4.68 6.62 -3.70
CA GLY A 9 4.54 7.36 -2.44
C GLY A 9 3.37 8.34 -2.45
N VAL A 10 3.22 9.13 -3.53
CA VAL A 10 2.11 10.06 -3.69
C VAL A 10 0.78 9.31 -3.76
N LEU A 11 0.70 8.20 -4.50
CA LEU A 11 -0.53 7.41 -4.60
C LEU A 11 -0.93 6.81 -3.24
N PHE A 12 0.02 6.36 -2.41
CA PHE A 12 -0.30 5.89 -1.06
C PHE A 12 -0.82 6.98 -0.13
N LEU A 13 -0.43 8.25 -0.34
CA LEU A 13 -1.05 9.38 0.37
C LEU A 13 -2.44 9.68 -0.18
N LEU A 14 -2.61 9.66 -1.51
CA LEU A 14 -3.89 9.93 -2.15
C LEU A 14 -4.96 8.91 -1.77
N TYR A 15 -4.61 7.65 -1.51
CA TYR A 15 -5.56 6.64 -1.06
C TYR A 15 -6.39 7.09 0.17
N PRO A 16 -5.82 7.29 1.38
CA PRO A 16 -6.59 7.69 2.54
C PRO A 16 -7.11 9.13 2.46
N VAL A 17 -6.50 10.01 1.66
CA VAL A 17 -6.95 11.40 1.47
C VAL A 17 -8.23 11.48 0.62
N LEU A 18 -8.30 10.71 -0.45
CA LEU A 18 -9.45 10.69 -1.36
C LEU A 18 -10.53 9.71 -0.93
N ARG A 19 -10.21 8.77 -0.02
CA ARG A 19 -11.18 7.78 0.47
C ARG A 19 -12.37 8.48 1.15
N PRO A 20 -13.61 8.19 0.75
CA PRO A 20 -14.80 8.76 1.38
C PRO A 20 -14.99 8.15 2.77
N TRP A 21 -14.77 8.94 3.82
CA TRP A 21 -14.93 8.49 5.20
C TRP A 21 -16.37 8.70 5.68
N HIS A 22 -17.14 7.61 5.70
CA HIS A 22 -18.49 7.56 6.29
C HIS A 22 -18.58 6.39 7.29
N ASP A 23 -19.67 6.35 8.06
CA ASP A 23 -19.93 5.25 8.99
C ASP A 23 -20.39 3.99 8.23
N GLU A 24 -19.41 3.15 7.88
CA GLU A 24 -19.61 1.89 7.17
C GLU A 24 -20.29 0.80 8.02
N THR A 25 -20.63 1.06 9.28
CA THR A 25 -21.46 0.17 10.10
C THR A 25 -22.96 0.35 9.83
N THR A 26 -23.32 1.42 9.13
CA THR A 26 -24.69 1.70 8.69
C THR A 26 -24.83 1.46 7.19
N THR A 27 -25.98 0.97 6.73
CA THR A 27 -26.22 0.78 5.29
C THR A 27 -26.11 2.09 4.50
N SER A 28 -26.60 3.20 5.05
CA SER A 28 -26.53 4.51 4.41
C SER A 28 -25.08 5.03 4.30
N GLY A 29 -24.28 4.91 5.36
CA GLY A 29 -22.89 5.33 5.35
C GLY A 29 -22.01 4.43 4.46
N ALA A 30 -22.23 3.11 4.52
CA ALA A 30 -21.56 2.16 3.63
C ALA A 30 -21.86 2.47 2.15
N ALA A 31 -23.12 2.73 1.80
CA ALA A 31 -23.53 3.09 0.44
C ALA A 31 -22.91 4.43 -0.01
N ALA A 32 -22.90 5.44 0.87
CA ALA A 32 -22.30 6.74 0.57
C ALA A 32 -20.79 6.66 0.32
N ALA A 33 -20.08 5.80 1.05
CA ALA A 33 -18.66 5.55 0.84
C ALA A 33 -18.42 4.69 -0.41
N MET A 34 -18.84 3.43 -0.37
CA MET A 34 -18.52 2.39 -1.37
C MET A 34 -19.13 2.70 -2.74
N GLY A 35 -20.29 3.38 -2.78
CA GLY A 35 -20.96 3.75 -4.02
C GLY A 35 -20.37 4.98 -4.73
N SER A 36 -19.42 5.68 -4.12
CA SER A 36 -18.82 6.89 -4.72
C SER A 36 -17.70 6.55 -5.71
N THR A 37 -17.50 7.38 -6.73
CA THR A 37 -16.32 7.27 -7.61
C THR A 37 -15.01 7.52 -6.84
N ALA A 38 -15.06 8.32 -5.77
CA ALA A 38 -13.91 8.58 -4.91
C ALA A 38 -13.39 7.29 -4.25
N TRP A 39 -14.27 6.36 -3.88
CA TRP A 39 -13.90 5.02 -3.43
C TRP A 39 -12.97 4.33 -4.44
N VAL A 40 -13.39 4.31 -5.70
CA VAL A 40 -12.67 3.61 -6.75
C VAL A 40 -11.32 4.24 -7.04
N VAL A 41 -11.28 5.57 -7.18
CA VAL A 41 -10.03 6.29 -7.39
C VAL A 41 -9.05 6.07 -6.23
N ALA A 42 -9.55 6.11 -4.99
CA ALA A 42 -8.73 5.92 -3.81
C ALA A 42 -8.09 4.52 -3.77
N HIS A 43 -8.86 3.46 -4.00
CA HIS A 43 -8.33 2.09 -3.97
C HIS A 43 -7.39 1.80 -5.14
N LEU A 44 -7.69 2.31 -6.34
CA LEU A 44 -6.77 2.27 -7.48
C LEU A 44 -5.41 2.92 -7.16
N CYS A 45 -5.40 4.03 -6.41
CA CYS A 45 -4.13 4.64 -5.97
C CYS A 45 -3.30 3.65 -5.13
N ALA A 46 -3.90 2.97 -4.16
CA ALA A 46 -3.20 1.96 -3.37
C ALA A 46 -2.67 0.80 -4.23
N MET A 47 -3.53 0.26 -5.11
CA MET A 47 -3.17 -0.85 -6.01
C MET A 47 -1.99 -0.50 -6.92
N LEU A 48 -2.06 0.65 -7.60
CA LEU A 48 -0.99 1.13 -8.45
C LEU A 48 0.28 1.46 -7.66
N GLY A 49 0.14 1.97 -6.43
CA GLY A 49 1.26 2.19 -5.52
C GLY A 49 2.06 0.91 -5.27
N PHE A 50 1.39 -0.21 -4.96
CA PHE A 50 2.07 -1.49 -4.76
C PHE A 50 2.80 -1.98 -6.02
N VAL A 51 2.15 -1.89 -7.19
CA VAL A 51 2.77 -2.28 -8.47
C VAL A 51 4.01 -1.45 -8.76
N LEU A 52 3.93 -0.13 -8.58
CA LEU A 52 5.04 0.78 -8.86
C LEU A 52 6.22 0.59 -7.89
N VAL A 53 5.97 0.24 -6.62
CA VAL A 53 7.06 -0.12 -5.68
C VAL A 53 7.78 -1.37 -6.18
N ALA A 54 7.07 -2.44 -6.51
CA ALA A 54 7.68 -3.67 -7.02
C ALA A 54 8.59 -3.40 -8.22
N LEU A 55 8.13 -2.59 -9.17
CA LEU A 55 8.91 -2.17 -10.34
C LEU A 55 10.13 -1.32 -9.93
N ALA A 56 9.96 -0.37 -9.01
CA ALA A 56 11.06 0.48 -8.55
C ALA A 56 12.17 -0.31 -7.85
N LEU A 57 11.81 -1.35 -7.10
CA LEU A 57 12.76 -2.17 -6.35
C LEU A 57 13.66 -3.04 -7.24
N LEU A 58 13.27 -3.29 -8.50
CA LEU A 58 14.11 -4.03 -9.46
C LEU A 58 15.47 -3.37 -9.66
N ASP A 59 15.52 -2.03 -9.60
CA ASP A 59 16.74 -1.22 -9.74
C ASP A 59 17.55 -1.11 -8.44
N ILE A 60 17.01 -1.57 -7.31
CA ILE A 60 17.63 -1.49 -5.98
C ILE A 60 18.19 -2.85 -5.59
N HIS A 61 17.32 -3.84 -5.51
CA HIS A 61 17.64 -5.15 -4.97
C HIS A 61 16.59 -6.16 -5.46
N ARG A 62 16.93 -6.90 -6.52
CA ARG A 62 16.03 -7.87 -7.18
C ARG A 62 15.34 -8.85 -6.22
N PRO A 63 16.01 -9.44 -5.21
CA PRO A 63 15.32 -10.26 -4.22
C PRO A 63 14.21 -9.52 -3.47
N SER A 64 14.45 -8.27 -3.04
CA SER A 64 13.38 -7.46 -2.41
C SER A 64 12.23 -7.15 -3.36
N ALA A 65 12.53 -6.93 -4.65
CA ALA A 65 11.51 -6.68 -5.67
C ALA A 65 10.60 -7.90 -5.87
N ILE A 66 11.19 -9.10 -5.95
CA ILE A 66 10.44 -10.36 -6.10
C ILE A 66 9.59 -10.61 -4.85
N THR A 67 10.17 -10.49 -3.65
CA THR A 67 9.43 -10.64 -2.39
C THR A 67 8.26 -9.66 -2.34
N PHE A 68 8.51 -8.37 -2.62
CA PHE A 68 7.46 -7.36 -2.63
C PHE A 68 6.38 -7.66 -3.68
N TRP A 69 6.77 -8.07 -4.88
CA TRP A 69 5.84 -8.40 -5.96
C TRP A 69 4.92 -9.57 -5.62
N ILE A 70 5.44 -10.62 -4.98
CA ILE A 70 4.63 -11.74 -4.47
C ILE A 70 3.62 -11.22 -3.44
N GLY A 71 4.07 -10.38 -2.50
CA GLY A 71 3.19 -9.78 -1.50
C GLY A 71 2.08 -8.93 -2.14
N ALA A 72 2.42 -8.10 -3.12
CA ALA A 72 1.45 -7.33 -3.90
C ALA A 72 0.46 -8.25 -4.63
N GLY A 73 0.94 -9.32 -5.27
CA GLY A 73 0.09 -10.31 -5.95
C GLY A 73 -0.92 -10.99 -5.02
N LEU A 74 -0.57 -11.22 -3.76
CA LEU A 74 -1.47 -11.75 -2.73
C LEU A 74 -2.47 -10.71 -2.22
N THR A 75 -2.07 -9.44 -2.16
CA THR A 75 -2.90 -8.32 -1.65
C THR A 75 -3.90 -7.78 -2.67
N LEU A 76 -3.53 -7.72 -3.95
CA LEU A 76 -4.33 -7.08 -5.00
C LEU A 76 -5.72 -7.71 -5.24
N PRO A 77 -5.92 -9.04 -5.14
CA PRO A 77 -7.26 -9.63 -5.26
C PRO A 77 -8.24 -9.11 -4.19
N TYR A 78 -7.77 -8.92 -2.95
CA TYR A 78 -8.57 -8.35 -1.87
C TYR A 78 -8.95 -6.90 -2.18
N TYR A 79 -7.99 -6.10 -2.61
CA TYR A 79 -8.26 -4.72 -3.03
C TYR A 79 -9.22 -4.65 -4.21
N GLY A 80 -9.11 -5.52 -5.21
CA GLY A 80 -10.04 -5.53 -6.34
C GLY A 80 -11.47 -5.89 -5.94
N ALA A 81 -11.64 -6.80 -4.97
CA ALA A 81 -12.95 -7.14 -4.42
C ALA A 81 -13.55 -6.00 -3.57
N GLU A 82 -12.74 -5.34 -2.73
CA GLU A 82 -13.12 -4.12 -2.01
C GLU A 82 -13.51 -2.99 -2.97
N ASP A 83 -12.67 -2.75 -3.97
CA ASP A 83 -12.78 -1.63 -4.88
C ASP A 83 -14.00 -1.81 -5.79
N PHE A 84 -13.90 -2.73 -6.74
CA PHE A 84 -14.90 -2.90 -7.79
C PHE A 84 -16.11 -3.69 -7.30
N GLY A 85 -15.88 -4.71 -6.47
CA GLY A 85 -16.94 -5.58 -5.97
C GLY A 85 -17.93 -4.82 -5.09
N LEU A 86 -17.45 -4.13 -4.05
CA LEU A 86 -18.34 -3.37 -3.17
C LEU A 86 -18.98 -2.18 -3.86
N HIS A 87 -18.26 -1.51 -4.76
CA HIS A 87 -18.83 -0.43 -5.55
C HIS A 87 -20.02 -0.92 -6.40
N ALA A 88 -19.90 -2.08 -7.04
CA ALA A 88 -20.96 -2.65 -7.86
C ALA A 88 -22.23 -3.03 -7.06
N ILE A 89 -22.07 -3.39 -5.79
CA ILE A 89 -23.19 -3.77 -4.90
C ILE A 89 -23.62 -2.67 -3.92
N ALA A 90 -23.09 -1.45 -4.05
CA ALA A 90 -23.29 -0.38 -3.06
C ALA A 90 -24.76 0.05 -2.88
N ALA A 91 -25.66 -0.31 -3.80
CA ALA A 91 -27.09 -0.03 -3.71
C ALA A 91 -27.90 -1.16 -3.03
N GLN A 92 -27.28 -2.28 -2.66
CA GLN A 92 -27.99 -3.43 -2.10
C GLN A 92 -28.50 -3.13 -0.67
N PRO A 93 -29.72 -3.56 -0.32
CA PRO A 93 -30.30 -3.30 0.99
C PRO A 93 -29.53 -3.98 2.14
N ASN A 94 -28.87 -5.11 1.86
CA ASN A 94 -28.02 -5.86 2.79
C ASN A 94 -26.52 -5.60 2.58
N LEU A 95 -26.14 -4.40 2.11
CA LEU A 95 -24.75 -4.04 1.79
C LEU A 95 -23.76 -4.33 2.93
N VAL A 96 -24.12 -4.03 4.18
CA VAL A 96 -23.21 -4.21 5.34
C VAL A 96 -22.82 -5.68 5.49
N ASP A 97 -23.78 -6.60 5.36
CA ASP A 97 -23.53 -8.05 5.45
C ASP A 97 -22.69 -8.57 4.26
N LEU A 98 -22.98 -8.06 3.06
CA LEU A 98 -22.22 -8.41 1.85
C LEU A 98 -20.77 -7.89 1.93
N ALA A 99 -20.57 -6.66 2.40
CA ALA A 99 -19.24 -6.10 2.63
C ALA A 99 -18.47 -6.88 3.69
N GLY A 100 -19.14 -7.29 4.78
CA GLY A 100 -18.58 -8.21 5.76
C GLY A 100 -18.14 -9.53 5.13
N SER A 101 -18.96 -10.12 4.26
CA SER A 101 -18.65 -11.38 3.56
C SER A 101 -17.43 -11.27 2.64
N VAL A 102 -17.26 -10.13 1.96
CA VAL A 102 -16.07 -9.84 1.15
C VAL A 102 -14.83 -9.68 2.03
N ARG A 103 -14.93 -8.86 3.09
CA ARG A 103 -13.78 -8.49 3.94
C ARG A 103 -13.27 -9.60 4.84
N TYR A 104 -14.19 -10.42 5.35
CA TYR A 104 -13.91 -11.44 6.37
C TYR A 104 -13.96 -12.86 5.81
N ASN A 105 -14.04 -13.03 4.49
CA ASN A 105 -13.80 -14.32 3.88
C ASN A 105 -12.43 -14.86 4.34
N PRO A 106 -12.35 -16.08 4.93
CA PRO A 106 -11.11 -16.58 5.52
C PRO A 106 -9.93 -16.63 4.56
N VAL A 107 -10.17 -17.02 3.30
CA VAL A 107 -9.10 -17.07 2.29
C VAL A 107 -8.65 -15.67 1.90
N ALA A 108 -9.61 -14.76 1.67
CA ALA A 108 -9.31 -13.39 1.27
C ALA A 108 -8.50 -12.65 2.35
N ILE A 109 -8.92 -12.72 3.61
CA ILE A 109 -8.22 -12.03 4.71
C ILE A 109 -6.84 -12.64 4.99
N THR A 110 -6.69 -13.97 4.87
CA THR A 110 -5.38 -14.63 5.00
C THR A 110 -4.44 -14.21 3.87
N MET A 111 -4.89 -14.24 2.61
CA MET A 111 -4.08 -13.78 1.47
C MET A 111 -3.68 -12.32 1.63
N PHE A 112 -4.63 -11.47 2.02
CA PHE A 112 -4.39 -10.05 2.27
C PHE A 112 -3.32 -9.83 3.35
N GLY A 113 -3.48 -10.45 4.52
CA GLY A 113 -2.54 -10.35 5.64
C GLY A 113 -1.14 -10.86 5.27
N LEU A 114 -1.05 -12.05 4.66
CA LEU A 114 0.23 -12.60 4.20
C LEU A 114 0.89 -11.72 3.12
N GLY A 115 0.09 -11.15 2.23
CA GLY A 115 0.56 -10.22 1.21
C GLY A 115 1.19 -8.96 1.82
N LEU A 116 0.52 -8.34 2.79
CA LEU A 116 1.04 -7.17 3.51
C LEU A 116 2.32 -7.50 4.29
N LEU A 117 2.36 -8.63 5.00
CA LEU A 117 3.56 -9.07 5.73
C LEU A 117 4.73 -9.35 4.80
N THR A 118 4.46 -9.91 3.63
CA THR A 118 5.47 -10.22 2.62
C THR A 118 6.01 -8.94 1.96
N MET A 119 5.15 -7.95 1.68
CA MET A 119 5.60 -6.63 1.23
C MET A 119 6.45 -5.92 2.30
N ALA A 120 6.07 -6.02 3.57
CA ALA A 120 6.88 -5.50 4.68
C ALA A 120 8.27 -6.16 4.74
N ALA A 121 8.35 -7.49 4.56
CA ALA A 121 9.63 -8.19 4.47
C ALA A 121 10.47 -7.69 3.29
N GLY A 122 9.87 -7.52 2.11
CA GLY A 122 10.53 -6.94 0.94
C GLY A 122 11.10 -5.54 1.22
N ALA A 123 10.33 -4.68 1.92
CA ALA A 123 10.79 -3.36 2.28
C ALA A 123 11.91 -3.37 3.34
N VAL A 124 11.84 -4.26 4.34
CA VAL A 124 12.91 -4.46 5.34
C VAL A 124 14.21 -4.93 4.68
N MET A 125 14.14 -5.80 3.67
CA MET A 125 15.33 -6.18 2.89
C MET A 125 16.01 -4.97 2.23
N VAL A 126 15.25 -3.98 1.77
CA VAL A 126 15.80 -2.71 1.23
C VAL A 126 16.51 -1.92 2.33
N ALA A 127 15.90 -1.78 3.52
CA ALA A 127 16.51 -1.12 4.67
C ALA A 127 17.81 -1.79 5.10
N ILE A 128 17.85 -3.12 5.17
CA ILE A 128 19.06 -3.90 5.50
C ILE A 128 20.15 -3.72 4.44
N ARG A 129 19.77 -3.70 3.15
CA ARG A 129 20.71 -3.59 2.03
C ARG A 129 21.34 -2.20 1.92
N LEU A 130 20.57 -1.15 2.14
CA LEU A 130 21.01 0.24 1.96
C LEU A 130 21.51 0.89 3.24
N ARG A 131 20.96 0.51 4.40
CA ARG A 131 21.30 1.06 5.73
C ARG A 131 21.29 2.59 5.79
N THR A 132 20.37 3.21 5.05
CA THR A 132 20.17 4.66 5.03
C THR A 132 18.87 5.03 5.74
N VAL A 133 18.82 6.24 6.30
CA VAL A 133 17.59 6.77 6.93
C VAL A 133 16.37 6.71 5.98
N PRO A 134 16.48 7.08 4.69
CA PRO A 134 15.34 6.97 3.75
C PRO A 134 14.86 5.53 3.55
N ALA A 135 15.78 4.55 3.49
CA ALA A 135 15.42 3.15 3.35
C ALA A 135 14.73 2.58 4.60
N ILE A 136 15.19 3.00 5.79
CA ILE A 136 14.54 2.67 7.06
C ILE A 136 13.14 3.26 7.11
N LEU A 137 12.97 4.54 6.76
CA LEU A 137 11.67 5.21 6.77
C LEU A 137 10.67 4.55 5.79
N PHE A 138 11.13 4.21 4.59
CA PHE A 138 10.37 3.41 3.62
C PHE A 138 9.92 2.07 4.22
N ALA A 139 10.82 1.32 4.85
CA ALA A 139 10.50 0.05 5.49
C ALA A 139 9.51 0.22 6.65
N THR A 140 9.67 1.25 7.49
CA THR A 140 8.73 1.58 8.56
C THR A 140 7.32 1.81 8.03
N GLY A 141 7.18 2.53 6.90
CA GLY A 141 5.89 2.70 6.23
C GLY A 141 5.22 1.36 5.89
N PHE A 142 5.95 0.41 5.31
CA PHE A 142 5.40 -0.90 4.97
C PHE A 142 5.15 -1.82 6.17
N VAL A 143 6.00 -1.76 7.21
CA VAL A 143 5.77 -2.50 8.46
C VAL A 143 4.50 -2.02 9.16
N LEU A 144 4.22 -0.72 9.15
CA LEU A 144 3.03 -0.13 9.75
C LEU A 144 1.78 -0.22 8.87
N PHE A 145 1.90 -0.77 7.65
CA PHE A 145 0.79 -0.85 6.70
C PHE A 145 -0.34 -1.76 7.17
N LEU A 146 -0.04 -2.88 7.83
CA LEU A 146 -1.09 -3.72 8.43
C LEU A 146 -1.72 -3.06 9.67
N PRO A 147 -0.94 -2.58 10.66
CA PRO A 147 -1.49 -1.89 11.84
C PRO A 147 -2.43 -0.72 11.55
N GLN A 148 -2.16 0.09 10.52
CA GLN A 148 -2.98 1.28 10.22
C GLN A 148 -4.44 0.95 9.86
N PHE A 149 -4.74 -0.27 9.39
CA PHE A 149 -6.13 -0.69 9.13
C PHE A 149 -6.99 -0.75 10.40
N PHE A 150 -6.38 -0.80 11.58
CA PHE A 150 -7.09 -0.78 12.86
C PHE A 150 -7.17 0.62 13.47
N ALA A 151 -6.72 1.65 12.74
CA ALA A 151 -6.65 3.02 13.22
C ALA A 151 -7.71 3.93 12.58
N PRO A 152 -8.11 5.03 13.25
CA PRO A 152 -9.02 6.04 12.71
C PRO A 152 -8.48 6.75 11.45
N PRO A 153 -9.34 7.43 10.67
CA PRO A 153 -8.97 8.09 9.41
C PRO A 153 -7.73 8.98 9.48
N ALA A 154 -7.62 9.81 10.54
CA ALA A 154 -6.49 10.71 10.72
C ALA A 154 -5.13 9.96 10.77
N VAL A 155 -5.08 8.81 11.44
CA VAL A 155 -3.87 8.01 11.56
C VAL A 155 -3.50 7.38 10.21
N ARG A 156 -4.50 6.95 9.43
CA ARG A 156 -4.28 6.39 8.09
C ARG A 156 -3.74 7.43 7.12
N ILE A 157 -4.21 8.68 7.21
CA ILE A 157 -3.65 9.80 6.43
C ILE A 157 -2.20 10.07 6.84
N VAL A 158 -1.89 10.11 8.14
CA VAL A 158 -0.51 10.26 8.63
C VAL A 158 0.39 9.11 8.15
N HIS A 159 -0.11 7.89 8.12
CA HIS A 159 0.60 6.74 7.55
C HIS A 159 0.85 6.91 6.04
N GLY A 160 -0.13 7.44 5.29
CA GLY A 160 0.05 7.84 3.89
C GLY A 160 1.16 8.89 3.71
N VAL A 161 1.24 9.89 4.60
CA VAL A 161 2.34 10.88 4.60
C VAL A 161 3.68 10.21 4.85
N LEU A 162 3.76 9.29 5.82
CA LEU A 162 4.98 8.51 6.10
C LEU A 162 5.45 7.75 4.85
N LEU A 163 4.54 7.08 4.14
CA LEU A 163 4.86 6.37 2.89
C LEU A 163 5.33 7.32 1.79
N ALA A 164 4.66 8.46 1.62
CA ALA A 164 5.05 9.47 0.64
C ALA A 164 6.48 9.98 0.91
N VAL A 165 6.77 10.38 2.15
CA VAL A 165 8.10 10.85 2.54
C VAL A 165 9.15 9.75 2.37
N GLY A 166 8.88 8.52 2.84
CA GLY A 166 9.80 7.39 2.71
C GLY A 166 10.13 7.06 1.26
N CYS A 167 9.11 7.01 0.39
CA CYS A 167 9.29 6.69 -1.03
C CYS A 167 10.02 7.81 -1.79
N VAL A 168 9.60 9.07 -1.63
CA VAL A 168 10.19 10.23 -2.33
C VAL A 168 11.63 10.45 -1.87
N TRP A 169 11.90 10.36 -0.56
CA TRP A 169 13.24 10.54 -0.04
C TRP A 169 14.18 9.41 -0.51
N LEU A 170 13.72 8.15 -0.47
CA LEU A 170 14.50 7.03 -1.00
C LEU A 170 14.76 7.17 -2.51
N ALA A 171 13.79 7.65 -3.28
CA ALA A 171 13.93 7.91 -4.71
C ALA A 171 14.97 9.01 -5.01
N SER A 172 15.02 10.06 -4.20
CA SER A 172 15.94 11.19 -4.37
C SER A 172 17.36 10.91 -3.88
N SER A 173 17.56 9.86 -3.09
CA SER A 173 18.86 9.56 -2.49
C SER A 173 19.92 9.21 -3.56
N PRO A 174 21.15 9.77 -3.46
CA PRO A 174 22.23 9.43 -4.37
C PRO A 174 22.59 7.95 -4.25
N LYS A 175 22.90 7.29 -5.39
CA LYS A 175 23.63 6.02 -5.34
C LYS A 175 25.00 6.34 -4.72
N ARG A 176 25.28 5.85 -3.53
CA ARG A 176 26.63 5.96 -2.95
C ARG A 176 27.53 5.13 -3.86
N VAL A 177 28.30 5.78 -4.72
CA VAL A 177 29.40 5.13 -5.43
C VAL A 177 30.42 4.84 -4.34
N GLU A 178 30.55 3.59 -3.93
CA GLU A 178 31.77 3.17 -3.23
C GLU A 178 32.90 3.43 -4.20
N ALA A 179 33.69 4.47 -3.94
CA ALA A 179 34.98 4.61 -4.56
C ALA A 179 35.78 3.37 -4.15
N VAL A 180 35.91 2.42 -5.07
CA VAL A 180 36.91 1.38 -4.96
C VAL A 180 38.23 2.12 -4.93
N LEU A 181 38.84 2.21 -3.75
CA LEU A 181 40.23 2.62 -3.62
C LEU A 181 41.04 1.54 -4.34
N SER A 182 41.44 1.81 -5.59
CA SER A 182 42.48 1.04 -6.25
C SER A 182 43.77 1.21 -5.43
N PRO A 183 44.40 0.13 -4.95
CA PRO A 183 45.77 0.24 -4.46
C PRO A 183 46.69 0.59 -5.64
N ALA A 184 47.53 1.61 -5.41
CA ALA A 184 48.65 1.97 -6.29
C ALA A 184 49.82 1.00 -6.14
#